data_AF-A0A1I1V2Z6-F1
#
_entry.id   AF-A0A1I1V2Z6-F1
#
_cell.length_a   1.000
_cell.length_b   1.000
_cell.length_c   1.000
_cell.angle_alpha   90.00
_cell.angle_beta   90.00
_cell.angle_gamma   90.00
#
_symmetry.space_group_name_H-M   'P 1'
#
loop_
_entity.id
_entity.type
_entity.pdbx_description
1 polymer ?
#
loop_
_entity_poly.entity_id
_entity_poly.type
_entity_poly.pdbx_seq_one_letter_code
_entity_poly.pdbx_strand_id
1 'polypeptide(L)'
;MKNYPDWQNKPQMLTVSEMMNPTDTMQEFFWSYDLPEIRKHCWDFLVSTLQDEDVNAGYSVMFYENLMKFIEAGSLLCKKNNEAINQSHENEN
;
A
#
# COMPACT_ATOMS: atom_id res chain seq x y z
N MET A 1 -5.05 23.19 13.70
CA MET A 1 -5.00 22.39 12.46
C MET A 1 -4.01 23.04 11.52
N LYS A 2 -3.10 22.28 10.91
CA LYS A 2 -2.19 22.82 9.89
C LYS A 2 -3.01 23.09 8.62
N ASN A 3 -3.00 24.32 8.12
CA ASN A 3 -3.67 24.70 6.88
C ASN A 3 -2.77 24.32 5.71
N TYR A 4 -2.88 23.07 5.27
CA TYR A 4 -2.22 22.60 4.06
C TYR A 4 -3.03 23.03 2.83
N PRO A 5 -2.37 23.38 1.71
CA PRO A 5 -3.06 23.63 0.45
C PRO A 5 -3.86 22.40 -0.01
N ASP A 6 -5.01 22.62 -0.66
CA ASP A 6 -5.92 21.55 -1.08
C ASP A 6 -5.26 20.48 -1.96
N TRP A 7 -4.24 20.85 -2.74
CA TRP A 7 -3.50 19.92 -3.61
C TRP A 7 -2.70 18.86 -2.82
N GLN A 8 -2.41 19.09 -1.54
CA GLN A 8 -1.72 18.09 -0.71
C GLN A 8 -2.62 16.92 -0.31
N ASN A 9 -3.94 17.09 -0.36
CA ASN A 9 -4.91 16.04 -0.05
C ASN A 9 -5.33 15.23 -1.30
N LYS A 10 -4.76 15.52 -2.47
CA LYS A 10 -5.06 14.82 -3.73
C LYS A 10 -3.97 13.79 -4.04
N PRO A 11 -4.31 12.66 -4.68
CA PRO A 11 -3.29 11.74 -5.18
C PRO A 11 -2.37 12.46 -6.17
N GLN A 12 -1.06 12.31 -5.96
CA GLN A 12 -0.03 12.98 -6.77
C GLN A 12 0.58 12.06 -7.84
N MET A 13 0.58 10.75 -7.59
CA MET A 13 1.23 9.76 -8.45
C MET A 13 0.25 8.98 -9.33
N LEU A 14 -1.02 8.88 -8.92
CA LEU A 14 -2.03 8.17 -9.69
C LEU A 14 -2.48 9.01 -10.87
N THR A 15 -2.51 8.41 -12.05
CA THR A 15 -3.17 8.93 -13.24
C THR A 15 -4.70 8.94 -13.04
N VAL A 16 -5.41 9.68 -13.90
CA VAL A 16 -6.88 9.74 -13.88
C VAL A 16 -7.49 8.34 -14.03
N SER A 17 -6.87 7.47 -14.84
CA SER A 17 -7.37 6.09 -15.02
C SER A 17 -7.22 5.26 -13.74
N GLU A 18 -6.07 5.37 -13.07
CA GLU A 18 -5.80 4.65 -11.82
C GLU A 18 -6.67 5.18 -10.67
N MET A 19 -7.00 6.48 -10.66
CA MET A 19 -7.97 7.03 -9.71
C MET A 19 -9.37 6.43 -9.87
N MET A 20 -9.77 6.09 -11.10
CA MET A 20 -11.08 5.48 -11.38
C MET A 20 -11.11 4.01 -10.96
N ASN A 21 -9.99 3.30 -11.09
CA ASN A 21 -9.87 1.88 -10.73
C ASN A 21 -8.64 1.64 -9.84
N PRO A 22 -8.64 2.11 -8.57
CA PRO A 22 -7.47 2.03 -7.70
C PRO A 22 -7.10 0.59 -7.32
N THR A 23 -8.05 -0.34 -7.41
CA THR A 23 -7.79 -1.76 -7.17
C THR A 23 -6.85 -2.37 -8.20
N ASP A 24 -6.87 -1.89 -9.45
CA ASP A 24 -5.99 -2.40 -10.52
C ASP A 24 -4.52 -2.07 -10.19
N THR A 25 -4.26 -0.85 -9.73
CA THR A 25 -2.92 -0.45 -9.26
C THR A 25 -2.45 -1.28 -8.08
N MET A 26 -3.35 -1.60 -7.14
CA MET A 26 -3.00 -2.48 -6.01
C MET A 26 -2.71 -3.91 -6.47
N GLN A 27 -3.50 -4.45 -7.40
CA GLN A 27 -3.29 -5.78 -7.96
C GLN A 27 -1.96 -5.86 -8.70
N GLU A 28 -1.64 -4.85 -9.53
CA GLU A 28 -0.35 -4.76 -10.22
C GLU A 28 0.80 -4.75 -9.22
N PHE A 29 0.70 -3.95 -8.15
CA PHE A 29 1.71 -3.93 -7.10
C PHE A 29 1.95 -5.30 -6.45
N PHE A 30 0.89 -6.00 -6.05
CA PHE A 30 1.00 -7.34 -5.44
C PHE A 30 1.28 -8.46 -6.43
N TRP A 31 1.18 -8.19 -7.74
CA TRP A 31 1.65 -9.07 -8.80
C TRP A 31 3.16 -8.91 -9.01
N SER A 32 3.66 -7.68 -8.95
CA SER A 32 5.08 -7.36 -9.14
C SER A 32 5.97 -7.73 -7.95
N TYR A 33 5.43 -7.68 -6.73
CA TYR A 33 6.20 -7.89 -5.51
C TYR A 33 5.51 -8.86 -4.57
N ASP A 34 6.25 -9.82 -4.03
CA ASP A 34 5.73 -10.72 -3.00
C ASP A 34 5.79 -10.08 -1.60
N LEU A 35 4.92 -10.55 -0.69
CA LEU A 35 4.87 -10.00 0.67
C LEU A 35 6.21 -10.14 1.44
N PRO A 36 6.97 -11.24 1.34
CA PRO A 36 8.31 -11.32 1.92
C PRO A 36 9.26 -10.21 1.46
N GLU A 37 9.33 -9.93 0.16
CA GLU A 37 10.17 -8.90 -0.43
C GLU A 37 9.74 -7.50 0.02
N ILE A 38 8.44 -7.21 0.01
CA ILE A 38 7.90 -5.94 0.51
C ILE A 38 8.27 -5.74 1.98
N ARG A 39 8.09 -6.76 2.83
CA ARG A 39 8.47 -6.70 4.26
C ARG A 39 9.94 -6.37 4.44
N LYS A 40 10.81 -7.00 3.65
CA LYS A 40 12.25 -6.73 3.70
C LYS A 40 12.56 -5.29 3.31
N HIS A 41 12.00 -4.79 2.21
CA HIS A 41 12.22 -3.40 1.79
C HIS A 41 11.73 -2.38 2.81
N CYS A 42 10.54 -2.58 3.38
CA CYS A 42 10.02 -1.70 4.42
C CYS A 42 10.87 -1.73 5.70
N TRP A 43 11.40 -2.90 6.07
CA TRP A 43 12.30 -3.05 7.21
C TRP A 43 13.62 -2.32 6.98
N ASP A 44 14.25 -2.53 5.82
CA ASP A 44 15.52 -1.88 5.45
C ASP A 44 15.34 -0.35 5.41
N PHE A 45 14.20 0.13 4.92
CA PHE A 45 13.83 1.56 4.96
C PHE A 45 13.71 2.10 6.38
N LEU A 46 13.04 1.37 7.29
CA LEU A 46 12.96 1.76 8.70
C LEU A 46 14.35 1.82 9.34
N VAL A 47 15.18 0.78 9.15
CA VAL A 47 16.53 0.72 9.72
C VAL A 47 17.38 1.89 9.24
N SER A 48 17.32 2.22 7.94
CA SER A 48 18.01 3.37 7.37
C SER A 48 17.50 4.70 7.95
N THR A 49 16.17 4.83 8.11
CA THR A 49 15.54 6.03 8.67
C THR A 49 15.98 6.26 10.12
N LEU A 50 16.16 5.18 10.89
CA LEU A 50 16.60 5.24 12.28
C LEU A 50 18.09 5.57 12.47
N GLN A 51 18.88 5.64 11.38
CA GLN A 51 20.27 6.13 11.46
C GLN A 51 20.35 7.67 11.51
N ASP A 52 19.26 8.38 11.19
CA ASP A 52 19.20 9.83 11.26
C ASP A 52 18.99 10.29 12.72
N GLU A 53 19.90 11.10 13.25
CA GLU A 53 19.87 11.58 14.63
C GLU A 53 18.68 12.52 14.91
N ASP A 54 18.16 13.20 13.88
CA ASP A 54 17.04 14.14 14.01
C ASP A 54 15.67 13.44 13.90
N VAL A 55 15.66 12.12 13.66
CA VAL A 55 14.41 11.39 13.47
C VAL A 55 13.68 11.12 14.79
N ASN A 56 12.36 11.24 14.76
CA ASN A 56 11.53 10.71 15.84
C ASN A 56 11.39 9.20 15.69
N ALA A 57 12.29 8.44 16.33
CA ALA A 57 12.33 6.98 16.25
C ALA A 57 10.98 6.32 16.61
N GLY A 58 10.31 6.80 17.66
CA GLY A 58 9.01 6.26 18.08
C GLY A 58 7.93 6.44 17.02
N TYR A 59 7.88 7.61 16.38
CA TYR A 59 6.98 7.86 15.26
C TYR A 59 7.31 6.98 14.05
N SER A 60 8.59 6.84 13.69
CA SER A 60 9.03 6.02 12.55
C SER A 60 8.66 4.55 12.72
N VAL A 61 8.85 3.98 13.92
CA VAL A 61 8.44 2.61 14.24
C VAL A 61 6.92 2.47 14.12
N MET A 62 6.15 3.39 14.70
CA MET A 62 4.69 3.35 14.62
C MET A 62 4.18 3.49 13.17
N PHE A 63 4.84 4.34 12.36
CA PHE A 63 4.54 4.48 10.94
C PHE A 63 4.79 3.15 10.20
N TYR A 64 5.94 2.52 10.42
CA TYR A 64 6.26 1.22 9.84
C TYR A 64 5.21 0.15 10.19
N GLU A 65 4.84 0.02 11.47
CA GLU A 65 3.84 -0.97 11.90
C GLU A 65 2.48 -0.76 11.22
N ASN A 66 2.04 0.50 11.10
CA ASN A 66 0.78 0.83 10.45
C ASN A 66 0.85 0.62 8.93
N LEU A 67 1.98 0.96 8.31
CA LEU A 67 2.22 0.71 6.89
C LEU A 67 2.18 -0.79 6.58
N MET A 68 2.81 -1.62 7.43
CA MET A 68 2.79 -3.08 7.23
C MET A 68 1.37 -3.65 7.32
N LYS A 69 0.58 -3.22 8.31
CA LYS A 69 -0.84 -3.62 8.41
C LYS A 69 -1.64 -3.19 7.18
N PHE A 70 -1.40 -1.99 6.67
CA PHE A 70 -2.05 -1.47 5.46
C PHE A 70 -1.70 -2.31 4.23
N ILE A 71 -0.42 -2.62 4.03
CA ILE A 71 0.07 -3.46 2.93
C ILE A 71 -0.55 -4.86 3.00
N GLU A 72 -0.53 -5.51 4.17
CA GLU A 72 -1.09 -6.85 4.33
C GLU A 72 -2.62 -6.87 4.12
N ALA A 73 -3.33 -5.87 4.64
CA ALA A 73 -4.76 -5.70 4.38
C ALA A 73 -5.03 -5.50 2.88
N GLY A 74 -4.24 -4.69 2.19
CA GLY A 74 -4.33 -4.48 0.75
C GLY A 74 -4.14 -5.77 -0.06
N SER A 75 -3.17 -6.60 0.33
CA SER A 75 -2.94 -7.91 -0.31
C SER A 75 -4.14 -8.85 -0.14
N LEU A 76 -4.73 -8.88 1.05
CA LEU A 76 -5.93 -9.69 1.32
C LEU A 76 -7.15 -9.19 0.52
N LEU A 77 -7.32 -7.88 0.36
CA LEU A 77 -8.39 -7.31 -0.46
C LEU A 77 -8.23 -7.71 -1.93
N CYS A 78 -7.01 -7.66 -2.48
CA CYS A 78 -6.75 -8.07 -3.86
C CYS A 78 -7.05 -9.56 -4.08
N LYS A 79 -6.66 -10.42 -3.13
CA LYS A 79 -6.95 -11.86 -3.18
C LYS A 79 -8.46 -12.14 -3.19
N LYS A 80 -9.21 -11.51 -2.28
CA LYS A 80 -10.67 -11.65 -2.22
C LYS A 80 -11.36 -11.17 -3.49
N ASN A 81 -10.88 -10.07 -4.08
CA ASN A 81 -11.42 -9.57 -5.33
C ASN A 81 -11.23 -10.60 -6.47
N ASN A 82 -10.04 -11.19 -6.56
CA ASN A 82 -9.76 -12.22 -7.56
C ASN A 82 -10.61 -13.48 -7.36
N GLU A 83 -10.82 -13.90 -6.12
CA GLU A 83 -11.70 -15.03 -5.78
C GLU A 83 -13.16 -14.76 -6.19
N ALA A 84 -13.68 -13.56 -5.94
CA ALA A 84 -15.04 -13.17 -6.32
C ALA A 84 -15.23 -13.14 -7.85
N ILE A 85 -14.24 -12.65 -8.60
CA ILE A 85 -14.25 -12.65 -10.07
C ILE A 85 -14.31 -14.09 -10.58
N ASN A 86 -13.45 -14.97 -10.06
CA ASN A 86 -13.39 -16.37 -10.49
C ASN A 86 -14.72 -17.12 -10.24
N GLN A 87 -15.35 -16.91 -9.08
CA GLN A 87 -16.65 -17.50 -8.76
C GLN A 87 -17.78 -16.98 -9.66
N SER A 88 -17.68 -15.74 -10.14
CA SER A 88 -18.69 -15.15 -11.04
C SER A 88 -18.64 -15.82 -12.42
N HIS A 89 -17.44 -16.09 -12.93
CA HIS A 89 -17.24 -16.77 -14.22
C HIS A 89 -17.58 -18.27 -14.20
N GLU A 90 -17.54 -18.92 -13.05
CA GLU A 90 -17.98 -20.32 -12.89
C GLU A 90 -19.51 -20.48 -12.87
N ASN A 91 -20.25 -19.44 -12.47
CA ASN A 91 -21.72 -19.47 -12.39
C ASN A 91 -22.42 -19.10 -13.71
N GLU A 92 -21.67 -18.66 -14.73
CA GLU A 92 -22.19 -18.28 -16.05
C GLU A 92 -21.97 -19.36 -17.13
N ASN A 93 -21.31 -20.48 -16.79
CA ASN A 93 -21.10 -21.65 -17.65
C ASN A 93 -21.93 -22.86 -17.19
#